data_AF-A0A7S0FYC4-F1
#
_entry.id   AF-A0A7S0FYC4-F1
#
_cell.length_a   1.000
_cell.length_b   1.000
_cell.length_c   1.000
_cell.angle_alpha   90.00
_cell.angle_beta   90.00
_cell.angle_gamma   90.00
#
_symmetry.space_group_name_H-M   'P 1'
#
loop_
_entity.id
_entity.type
_entity.pdbx_description
1 polymer ?
#
loop_
_entity_poly.entity_id
_entity_poly.type
_entity_poly.pdbx_seq_one_letter_code
_entity_poly.pdbx_strand_id
1 'polypeptide(L)'
;RTPGGKVAIISTGMGSIGDNGSGGIYAYRTSKAAVNMIAKSLSCDLEAKKIAVQAIAPGFVATEFGAGVEAMAKMGAKPVEQATKGIIELLDGMSMDNTG
;
A
#
# COMPACT_ATOMS: atom_id res chain seq x y z
N ARG A 1 10.22 26.81 -2.21
CA ARG A 1 9.57 25.51 -1.94
C ARG A 1 10.32 24.85 -0.80
N THR A 2 9.65 24.49 0.29
CA THR A 2 10.26 23.80 1.42
C THR A 2 10.73 22.42 0.96
N PRO A 3 12.00 22.02 1.17
CA PRO A 3 12.46 20.67 0.92
C PRO A 3 11.74 19.68 1.84
N GLY A 4 11.53 18.45 1.36
CA GLY A 4 10.88 17.39 2.13
C GLY A 4 9.45 17.06 1.69
N GLY A 5 8.94 15.93 2.18
CA GLY A 5 7.59 15.47 1.91
C GLY A 5 7.43 13.96 2.10
N LYS A 6 6.19 13.49 1.93
CA LYS A 6 5.83 12.07 1.97
C LYS A 6 4.91 11.75 0.80
N VAL A 7 5.13 10.60 0.17
CA VAL A 7 4.26 10.04 -0.87
C VAL A 7 3.87 8.64 -0.45
N ALA A 8 2.59 8.41 -0.23
CA ALA A 8 2.06 7.08 0.01
C ALA A 8 1.28 6.60 -1.21
N ILE A 9 1.59 5.38 -1.65
CA ILE A 9 0.95 4.73 -2.79
C ILE A 9 0.18 3.52 -2.27
N ILE A 10 -1.14 3.51 -2.48
CA ILE A 10 -1.99 2.40 -2.01
C ILE A 10 -1.78 1.16 -2.89
N SER A 11 -1.11 0.17 -2.32
CA SER A 11 -0.86 -1.14 -2.91
C SER A 11 -1.61 -2.24 -2.15
N THR A 12 -1.12 -3.48 -2.18
CA THR A 12 -1.67 -4.63 -1.48
C THR A 12 -0.57 -5.66 -1.23
N GLY A 13 -0.69 -6.43 -0.14
CA GLY A 13 0.21 -7.57 0.11
C GLY A 13 0.16 -8.62 -1.00
N MET A 14 -0.94 -8.71 -1.76
CA MET A 14 -1.05 -9.61 -2.92
C MET A 14 -0.08 -9.27 -4.07
N GLY A 15 0.47 -8.05 -4.10
CA GLY A 15 1.50 -7.63 -5.05
C GLY A 15 2.93 -7.99 -4.61
N SER A 16 3.11 -8.58 -3.43
CA SER A 16 4.39 -9.13 -2.99
C SER A 16 4.75 -10.35 -3.82
N ILE A 17 5.90 -10.29 -4.52
CA ILE A 17 6.42 -11.42 -5.29
C ILE A 17 6.92 -12.51 -4.34
N GLY A 18 7.58 -12.12 -3.23
CA GLY A 18 8.11 -13.05 -2.23
C GLY A 18 7.04 -13.83 -1.47
N ASP A 19 5.88 -13.20 -1.23
CA ASP A 19 4.76 -13.84 -0.50
C ASP A 19 3.74 -14.53 -1.41
N ASN A 20 4.00 -14.63 -2.72
CA ASN A 20 3.05 -15.21 -3.66
C ASN A 20 3.07 -16.75 -3.67
N GLY A 21 2.47 -17.35 -2.63
CA GLY A 21 2.25 -18.81 -2.55
C GLY A 21 0.83 -19.26 -2.95
N SER A 22 -0.11 -18.34 -3.12
CA SER A 22 -1.55 -18.64 -3.30
C SER A 22 -2.05 -18.58 -4.74
N GLY A 23 -1.34 -17.91 -5.66
CA GLY A 23 -1.75 -17.79 -7.06
C GLY A 23 -3.04 -16.99 -7.31
N GLY A 24 -3.60 -17.14 -8.52
CA GLY A 24 -4.85 -16.51 -8.95
C GLY A 24 -4.80 -14.98 -9.12
N ILE A 25 -5.90 -14.40 -9.61
CA ILE A 25 -6.09 -12.95 -9.77
C ILE A 25 -4.91 -12.24 -10.48
N TYR A 26 -4.37 -12.88 -11.53
CA TYR A 26 -3.13 -12.49 -12.20
C TYR A 26 -3.06 -11.00 -12.54
N ALA A 27 -4.08 -10.46 -13.21
CA ALA A 27 -4.10 -9.05 -13.60
C ALA A 27 -3.99 -8.09 -12.39
N TYR A 28 -4.68 -8.40 -11.29
CA TYR A 28 -4.63 -7.59 -10.07
C TYR A 28 -3.27 -7.71 -9.38
N ARG A 29 -2.73 -8.92 -9.23
CA ARG A 29 -1.41 -9.14 -8.62
C ARG A 29 -0.29 -8.50 -9.43
N THR A 30 -0.27 -8.71 -10.75
CA THR A 30 0.74 -8.15 -11.65
C THR A 30 0.67 -6.62 -11.63
N SER A 31 -0.52 -6.02 -11.72
CA SER A 31 -0.65 -4.56 -11.65
C SER A 31 -0.15 -4.00 -10.31
N LYS A 32 -0.43 -4.69 -9.19
CA LYS A 32 0.01 -4.24 -7.86
C LYS A 32 1.49 -4.51 -7.59
N ALA A 33 2.06 -5.57 -8.17
CA ALA A 33 3.51 -5.78 -8.18
C ALA A 33 4.23 -4.68 -8.99
N ALA A 34 3.67 -4.27 -10.13
CA ALA A 34 4.17 -3.12 -10.89
C ALA A 34 4.07 -1.81 -10.10
N VAL A 35 2.99 -1.60 -9.34
CA VAL A 35 2.86 -0.45 -8.43
C VAL A 35 3.96 -0.44 -7.35
N ASN A 36 4.32 -1.61 -6.79
CA ASN A 36 5.43 -1.71 -5.84
C ASN A 36 6.77 -1.31 -6.49
N MET A 37 7.01 -1.73 -7.73
CA MET A 37 8.20 -1.33 -8.50
C MET A 37 8.24 0.18 -8.77
N ILE A 38 7.09 0.78 -9.10
CA ILE A 38 6.96 2.24 -9.27
C ILE A 38 7.30 2.96 -7.96
N ALA A 39 6.76 2.50 -6.83
CA ALA A 39 7.05 3.10 -5.52
C ALA A 39 8.54 3.03 -5.20
N LYS A 40 9.19 1.88 -5.45
CA LYS A 40 10.61 1.73 -5.20
C LYS A 40 11.44 2.65 -6.09
N SER A 41 11.16 2.69 -7.39
CA SER A 41 11.88 3.55 -8.33
C SER A 41 11.72 5.03 -7.96
N LEU A 42 10.48 5.44 -7.63
CA LEU A 42 10.18 6.81 -7.21
C LEU A 42 10.89 7.19 -5.91
N SER A 43 11.07 6.25 -4.97
CA SER A 43 11.83 6.49 -3.74
C SER A 43 13.28 6.88 -4.03
N CYS A 44 13.92 6.25 -5.02
CA CYS A 44 15.27 6.58 -5.47
C CYS A 44 15.30 7.95 -6.16
N ASP A 45 14.37 8.21 -7.08
CA ASP A 45 14.32 9.47 -7.85
C ASP A 45 14.10 10.70 -6.96
N LEU A 46 13.41 10.52 -5.83
CA LEU A 46 13.06 11.60 -4.91
C LEU A 46 14.00 11.73 -3.71
N GLU A 47 15.03 10.88 -3.59
CA GLU A 47 15.97 10.88 -2.46
C GLU A 47 16.65 12.25 -2.28
N ALA A 48 17.19 12.82 -3.37
CA ALA A 48 17.85 14.12 -3.35
C ALA A 48 16.92 15.28 -2.91
N LYS A 49 15.60 15.09 -3.03
CA LYS A 49 14.57 16.06 -2.61
C LYS A 49 14.08 15.82 -1.17
N LYS A 50 14.61 14.78 -0.51
CA LYS A 50 14.22 14.34 0.85
C LYS A 50 12.73 14.00 0.98
N ILE A 51 12.14 13.43 -0.07
CA ILE A 51 10.74 13.00 -0.05
C ILE A 51 10.70 11.49 0.14
N ALA A 52 10.11 11.06 1.26
CA ALA A 52 9.93 9.65 1.54
C ALA A 52 8.78 9.08 0.69
N VAL A 53 8.94 7.88 0.16
CA VAL A 53 7.95 7.20 -0.68
C VAL A 53 7.72 5.80 -0.11
N GLN A 54 6.47 5.40 0.04
CA GLN A 54 6.13 4.06 0.51
C GLN A 54 4.92 3.49 -0.22
N ALA A 55 4.97 2.20 -0.55
CA ALA A 55 3.80 1.42 -0.96
C ALA A 55 3.11 0.86 0.28
N ILE A 56 1.85 1.22 0.51
CA ILE A 56 1.09 0.83 1.70
C ILE A 56 -0.01 -0.15 1.33
N ALA A 57 -0.04 -1.29 2.01
CA ALA A 57 -1.17 -2.21 1.96
C ALA A 57 -2.19 -1.84 3.05
N PRO A 58 -3.44 -1.51 2.69
CA PRO A 58 -4.47 -1.14 3.67
C PRO A 58 -5.00 -2.34 4.49
N GLY A 59 -4.57 -3.56 4.16
CA GLY A 59 -5.08 -4.81 4.70
C GLY A 59 -6.32 -5.32 3.94
N PHE A 60 -6.99 -6.32 4.53
CA PHE A 60 -8.25 -6.84 4.03
C PHE A 60 -9.40 -6.00 4.61
N VAL A 61 -9.98 -5.11 3.80
CA VAL A 61 -10.93 -4.07 4.24
C VAL A 61 -12.31 -4.28 3.65
N ALA A 62 -13.36 -4.14 4.46
CA ALA A 62 -14.75 -4.28 4.07
C ALA A 62 -15.18 -3.05 3.25
N THR A 63 -15.07 -3.14 1.94
CA THR A 63 -15.45 -2.09 0.98
C THR A 63 -16.27 -2.70 -0.16
N GLU A 64 -16.78 -1.85 -1.05
CA GLU A 64 -17.39 -2.31 -2.30
C GLU A 64 -16.40 -2.99 -3.26
N PHE A 65 -15.09 -2.84 -3.03
CA PHE A 65 -14.08 -3.55 -3.78
C PHE A 65 -14.04 -5.04 -3.37
N GLY A 66 -14.45 -5.93 -4.29
CA GLY A 66 -14.51 -7.37 -4.06
C GLY A 66 -15.95 -7.89 -4.13
N ALA A 67 -16.41 -8.55 -3.07
CA ALA A 67 -17.75 -9.15 -2.98
C ALA A 67 -18.82 -8.23 -2.33
N GLY A 68 -18.50 -6.95 -2.12
CA GLY A 68 -19.35 -5.98 -1.41
C GLY A 68 -19.11 -5.96 0.11
N VAL A 69 -19.49 -4.86 0.78
CA VAL A 69 -19.14 -4.59 2.18
C VAL A 69 -19.57 -5.71 3.13
N GLU A 70 -20.82 -6.18 3.03
CA GLU A 70 -21.37 -7.19 3.95
C GLU A 70 -20.68 -8.55 3.79
N ALA A 71 -20.49 -9.01 2.55
CA ALA A 71 -19.83 -10.29 2.28
C ALA A 71 -18.37 -10.26 2.71
N MET A 72 -17.66 -9.16 2.45
CA MET A 72 -16.27 -8.98 2.87
C MET A 72 -16.14 -8.95 4.39
N ALA A 73 -17.05 -8.28 5.10
CA ALA A 73 -17.08 -8.29 6.56
C ALA A 73 -17.27 -9.71 7.13
N LYS A 74 -18.16 -10.53 6.53
CA LYS A 74 -18.35 -11.95 6.91
C LYS A 74 -17.09 -12.80 6.66
N MET A 75 -16.26 -12.42 5.69
CA MET A 75 -14.96 -13.05 5.43
C MET A 75 -13.84 -12.58 6.37
N GLY A 76 -14.13 -11.71 7.33
CA GLY A 76 -13.16 -11.19 8.30
C GLY A 76 -12.43 -9.92 7.85
N ALA A 77 -12.92 -9.22 6.83
CA ALA A 77 -12.39 -7.93 6.45
C ALA A 77 -12.67 -6.88 7.53
N LYS A 78 -11.68 -6.01 7.78
CA LYS A 78 -11.76 -4.96 8.80
C LYS A 78 -12.58 -3.76 8.32
N PRO A 79 -13.19 -2.98 9.24
CA PRO A 79 -13.84 -1.71 8.89
C PRO A 79 -12.87 -0.69 8.28
N VAL A 80 -13.40 0.21 7.46
CA VAL A 80 -12.63 1.26 6.75
C VAL A 80 -11.92 2.19 7.74
N GLU A 81 -12.56 2.52 8.85
CA GLU A 81 -12.04 3.40 9.88
C GLU A 81 -10.77 2.82 10.50
N GLN A 82 -10.76 1.50 10.75
CA GLN A 82 -9.59 0.82 11.31
C GLN A 82 -8.43 0.79 10.31
N ALA A 83 -8.71 0.51 9.03
CA ALA A 83 -7.69 0.54 7.99
C ALA A 83 -7.10 1.95 7.81
N THR A 84 -7.96 2.96 7.79
CA THR A 84 -7.56 4.37 7.61
C THR A 84 -6.71 4.85 8.78
N LYS A 85 -7.07 4.50 10.01
CA LYS A 85 -6.26 4.81 11.20
C LYS A 85 -4.86 4.22 11.09
N GLY A 86 -4.74 2.95 10.71
CA GLY A 86 -3.43 2.31 10.53
C GLY A 86 -2.59 2.96 9.41
N ILE A 87 -3.22 3.40 8.32
CA ILE A 87 -2.52 4.14 7.25
C ILE A 87 -2.00 5.49 7.77
N ILE A 88 -2.79 6.22 8.56
CA ILE A 88 -2.37 7.49 9.16
C ILE A 88 -1.17 7.27 10.10
N GLU A 89 -1.21 6.24 10.95
CA GLU A 89 -0.10 5.90 11.85
C GLU A 89 1.19 5.56 11.08
N LEU A 90 1.08 4.84 9.95
CA LEU A 90 2.21 4.57 9.06
C LEU A 90 2.73 5.86 8.41
N LEU A 91 1.84 6.72 7.91
CA LEU A 91 2.19 8.01 7.34
C LEU A 91 2.93 8.89 8.33
N ASP A 92 2.51 8.92 9.59
CA ASP A 92 3.18 9.68 10.65
C ASP A 92 4.60 9.16 10.89
N GLY A 93 4.78 7.84 10.90
CA GLY A 93 6.08 7.17 11.08
C GLY A 93 7.02 7.16 9.87
N MET A 94 6.55 7.52 8.67
CA MET A 94 7.40 7.58 7.48
C MET A 94 8.53 8.62 7.62
N SER A 95 9.73 8.23 7.24
CA SER A 95 10.92 9.07 7.18
C SER A 95 11.80 8.65 6.00
N MET A 96 12.93 9.35 5.82
CA MET A 96 13.93 8.91 4.84
C MET A 96 14.64 7.61 5.25
N ASP A 97 14.62 7.24 6.53
CA ASP A 97 15.33 6.04 7.03
C ASP A 97 14.57 4.75 6.72
N ASN A 98 13.26 4.84 6.46
CA ASN A 98 12.39 3.71 6.17
C ASN A 98 11.68 3.82 4.81
N THR A 99 12.16 4.70 3.92
CA THR A 99 11.61 4.90 2.57
C THR A 99 11.92 3.74 1.62
N GLY A 100 11.02 3.53 0.65
CA GLY A 100 11.11 2.48 -0.37
C GLY A 100 10.38 1.21 0.01
#